data_AF-A0A1I8N9M2-F1
#
_entry.id   AF-A0A1I8N9M2-F1
#
_cell.length_a   1.000
_cell.length_b   1.000
_cell.length_c   1.000
_cell.angle_alpha   90.00
_cell.angle_beta   90.00
_cell.angle_gamma   90.00
#
_symmetry.space_group_name_H-M   'P 1'
#
loop_
_entity.id
_entity.type
_entity.pdbx_description
1 polymer ?
#
loop_
_entity_poly.entity_id
_entity_poly.type
_entity_poly.pdbx_seq_one_letter_code
_entity_poly.pdbx_strand_id
1 'polypeptide(L)'
;MSKLKRNWKNVLNQSLWIIYTLLVLPISTGAQIWPHDNSVTISPSICISYEAQFICDCKMVNEHLVLPHLIGSAYQLEIRNCQSLTIESNALQETQHLHKIIFKNVENLVLSQHSLTLPDYSSSTPLILSFEKVKIKLIDSLAINGQIEEITIVDSYIESIRPFAFNILKNNALRLTMDRVQIKRIEPQAFKKLVVEKIDIQNCEFLTNVPSKTFYDIEVSDSLLLSNVRFKTVHTKAFSFKMISKLTIANNYFEAVDAEWLEAFVKKSPLLRDNQFGNTSEIAFKGIKVHRDYGSSEKLELRFSNNTIHFPRDNVQPLEFSKEFTLNVKQLNMDNPYPCTDIDYNSQILRPKSEFYNHYQHNVYFRQDATTTSQGTRATYKPLNEIINNDCSKHSYWIYIIIGVVVLLILIALIVVIACWLAAKKRKAKRKMDIIQPEPRTYKETQIVYQIENAGLLKTDF
;
A
#
# COMPACT_ATOMS: atom_id res chain seq x y z
N MET A 1 -45.37 -10.01 50.16
CA MET A 1 -44.23 -10.78 50.72
C MET A 1 -42.96 -10.17 50.17
N SER A 2 -42.40 -9.20 50.90
CA SER A 2 -41.32 -9.38 51.91
C SER A 2 -39.95 -9.41 51.24
N LYS A 3 -39.22 -8.27 51.24
CA LYS A 3 -38.17 -7.90 52.23
C LYS A 3 -36.96 -8.86 52.12
N LEU A 4 -35.73 -8.41 51.92
CA LEU A 4 -34.91 -7.58 52.83
C LEU A 4 -33.77 -6.91 52.01
N LYS A 5 -33.41 -5.62 52.15
CA LYS A 5 -32.70 -4.93 53.28
C LYS A 5 -31.35 -5.60 53.61
N ARG A 6 -30.23 -4.93 53.87
CA ARG A 6 -29.81 -3.54 54.19
C ARG A 6 -28.28 -3.63 54.31
N ASN A 7 -27.48 -2.61 53.98
CA ASN A 7 -26.77 -1.72 54.92
C ASN A 7 -25.49 -1.24 54.20
N TRP A 8 -24.82 -0.14 54.54
CA TRP A 8 -25.16 1.18 55.08
C TRP A 8 -23.80 1.89 55.22
N LYS A 9 -23.79 3.22 55.06
CA LYS A 9 -22.87 4.19 55.67
C LYS A 9 -21.39 4.16 55.24
N ASN A 10 -20.99 5.19 54.49
CA ASN A 10 -20.06 6.23 54.96
C ASN A 10 -19.95 7.32 53.87
N VAL A 11 -19.49 8.51 54.27
CA VAL A 11 -19.31 9.74 53.46
C VAL A 11 -20.51 10.69 53.45
N LEU A 12 -20.90 11.12 54.65
CA LEU A 12 -21.57 12.40 54.85
C LEU A 12 -21.18 12.95 56.22
N ASN A 13 -19.99 13.55 56.33
CA ASN A 13 -19.61 14.34 57.50
C ASN A 13 -18.37 15.19 57.20
N GLN A 14 -18.54 16.44 56.79
CA GLN A 14 -17.58 17.54 57.00
C GLN A 14 -18.18 18.86 56.50
N SER A 15 -19.16 19.36 57.23
CA SER A 15 -19.71 20.71 57.07
C SER A 15 -20.35 21.09 58.39
N LEU A 16 -19.61 21.76 59.28
CA LEU A 16 -20.08 22.65 60.35
C LEU A 16 -19.02 22.82 61.46
N TRP A 17 -18.25 23.90 61.36
CA TRP A 17 -17.65 24.67 62.47
C TRP A 17 -17.70 26.14 61.98
N ILE A 18 -18.81 26.88 62.13
CA ILE A 18 -19.18 27.73 63.28
C ILE A 18 -17.98 28.59 63.72
N ILE A 19 -17.83 29.82 63.18
CA ILE A 19 -18.39 31.09 63.70
C ILE A 19 -17.92 31.37 65.13
N TYR A 20 -16.98 32.28 65.31
CA TYR A 20 -16.95 33.34 66.33
C TYR A 20 -15.63 34.12 66.22
N THR A 21 -15.66 35.35 65.69
CA THR A 21 -15.26 36.58 66.42
C THR A 21 -15.36 37.79 65.49
N LEU A 22 -16.09 38.80 65.97
CA LEU A 22 -16.38 40.10 65.37
C LEU A 22 -15.23 41.11 65.54
N LEU A 23 -15.21 42.08 64.61
CA LEU A 23 -14.93 43.52 64.76
C LEU A 23 -13.61 43.97 65.42
N VAL A 24 -12.77 44.68 64.65
CA VAL A 24 -12.41 46.11 64.87
C VAL A 24 -11.91 46.70 63.53
N LEU A 25 -12.55 47.80 63.09
CA LEU A 25 -12.12 48.74 62.04
C LEU A 25 -11.01 49.66 62.59
N PRO A 26 -10.07 50.18 61.76
CA PRO A 26 -10.36 51.48 61.14
C PRO A 26 -9.78 51.72 59.73
N ILE A 27 -10.60 52.47 58.98
CA ILE A 27 -10.32 53.55 58.04
C ILE A 27 -8.83 53.92 57.90
N SER A 28 -8.29 53.77 56.67
CA SER A 28 -7.30 54.71 56.15
C SER A 28 -7.56 54.97 54.66
N THR A 29 -7.89 56.23 54.39
CA THR A 29 -7.93 56.87 53.09
C THR A 29 -6.50 57.08 52.61
N GLY A 30 -6.11 56.42 51.53
CA GLY A 30 -4.85 56.64 50.83
C GLY A 30 -5.13 56.74 49.34
N ALA A 31 -5.35 57.96 48.86
CA ALA A 31 -5.35 58.27 47.44
C ALA A 31 -3.93 58.07 46.89
N GLN A 32 -3.70 56.94 46.24
CA GLN A 32 -2.53 56.75 45.38
C GLN A 32 -2.93 57.06 43.95
N ILE A 33 -2.51 58.25 43.52
CA ILE A 33 -2.42 58.67 42.13
C ILE A 33 -1.39 57.74 41.48
N TRP A 34 -1.86 56.82 40.65
CA TRP A 34 -1.01 56.04 39.77
C TRP A 34 -0.62 56.92 38.58
N PRO A 35 0.67 57.01 38.24
CA PRO A 35 1.07 57.68 37.01
C PRO A 35 0.46 56.91 35.83
N HIS A 36 -0.10 57.65 34.88
CA HIS A 36 -0.39 57.18 33.54
C HIS A 36 0.91 56.67 32.92
N ASP A 37 1.15 55.38 33.09
CA ASP A 37 2.14 54.66 32.32
C ASP A 37 1.52 54.46 30.94
N ASN A 38 1.91 55.32 29.99
CA ASN A 38 1.71 55.13 28.56
C ASN A 38 2.58 53.95 28.10
N SER A 39 2.36 52.77 28.69
CA SER A 39 2.73 51.53 28.06
C SER A 39 1.74 51.31 26.93
N VAL A 40 2.20 51.57 25.71
CA VAL A 40 1.58 50.99 24.52
C VAL A 40 1.68 49.48 24.74
N THR A 41 0.61 48.88 25.25
CA THR A 41 0.38 47.44 25.22
C THR A 41 0.32 47.07 23.74
N ILE A 42 1.47 46.70 23.18
CA ILE A 42 1.58 46.18 21.83
C ILE A 42 0.76 44.89 21.82
N SER A 43 -0.47 44.98 21.31
CA SER A 43 -1.37 43.84 21.17
C SER A 43 -0.68 42.73 20.36
N PRO A 44 -0.78 41.44 20.75
CA PRO A 44 0.12 40.40 20.25
C PRO A 44 -0.11 39.98 18.80
N SER A 45 -1.12 40.51 18.12
CA SER A 45 -1.33 40.33 16.69
C SER A 45 -2.24 41.44 16.16
N ILE A 46 -1.64 42.47 15.55
CA ILE A 46 -2.43 43.51 14.90
C ILE A 46 -2.73 43.02 13.49
N CYS A 47 -3.95 42.53 13.28
CA CYS A 47 -4.53 42.43 11.94
C CYS A 47 -4.83 43.86 11.47
N ILE A 48 -4.08 44.33 10.49
CA ILE A 48 -4.24 45.67 9.94
C ILE A 48 -5.13 45.55 8.70
N SER A 49 -6.19 46.36 8.66
CA SER A 49 -6.94 46.59 7.43
C SER A 49 -6.22 47.66 6.61
N TYR A 50 -5.87 47.33 5.38
CA TYR A 50 -5.28 48.28 4.43
C TYR A 50 -5.96 48.09 3.08
N GLU A 51 -6.54 49.16 2.53
CA GLU A 51 -7.33 49.12 1.29
C GLU A 51 -8.46 48.07 1.35
N ALA A 52 -8.32 46.97 0.60
CA ALA A 52 -9.27 45.87 0.51
C ALA A 52 -8.68 44.55 1.05
N GLN A 53 -7.67 44.62 1.92
CA GLN A 53 -7.03 43.43 2.48
C GLN A 53 -6.85 43.54 3.99
N PHE A 54 -7.01 42.40 4.66
CA PHE A 54 -6.58 42.20 6.03
C PHE A 54 -5.21 41.51 6.03
N ILE A 55 -4.24 42.10 6.74
CA ILE A 55 -2.92 41.50 6.94
C ILE A 55 -2.71 41.27 8.43
N CYS A 56 -2.59 40.01 8.82
CA CYS A 56 -2.28 39.58 10.17
C CYS A 56 -0.85 39.04 10.22
N ASP A 57 0.08 39.81 10.80
CA ASP A 57 1.47 39.40 10.98
C ASP A 57 1.77 39.12 12.45
N CYS A 58 2.03 37.86 12.77
CA CYS A 58 2.27 37.40 14.14
C CYS A 58 3.72 37.57 14.59
N LYS A 59 4.63 38.03 13.69
CA LYS A 59 6.05 38.29 13.97
C LYS A 59 6.81 37.12 14.63
N MET A 60 6.37 35.89 14.42
CA MET A 60 6.87 34.66 15.03
C MET A 60 6.94 34.73 16.56
N VAL A 61 6.02 35.47 17.19
CA VAL A 61 5.96 35.54 18.66
C VAL A 61 5.57 34.16 19.21
N ASN A 62 6.23 33.75 20.30
CA ASN A 62 5.97 32.47 20.97
C ASN A 62 4.69 32.49 21.80
N GLU A 63 3.60 32.97 21.22
CA GLU A 63 2.28 33.04 21.84
C GLU A 63 1.28 32.30 20.99
N HIS A 64 0.31 31.67 21.65
CA HIS A 64 -0.81 31.05 20.98
C HIS A 64 -1.80 32.13 20.57
N LEU A 65 -1.89 32.39 19.27
CA LEU A 65 -2.77 33.41 18.73
C LEU A 65 -4.09 32.79 18.28
N VAL A 66 -5.18 33.48 18.59
CA VAL A 66 -6.50 33.20 18.05
C VAL A 66 -6.81 34.28 17.03
N LEU A 67 -7.25 33.90 15.83
CA LEU A 67 -7.66 34.87 14.83
C LEU A 67 -8.86 35.66 15.39
N PRO A 68 -8.76 36.98 15.57
CA PRO A 68 -9.89 37.76 16.03
C PRO A 68 -11.01 37.75 14.99
N HIS A 69 -12.24 37.96 15.44
CA HIS A 69 -13.36 38.15 14.52
C HIS A 69 -13.10 39.35 13.61
N LEU A 70 -13.02 39.09 12.31
CA LEU A 70 -12.76 40.13 11.32
C LEU A 70 -14.09 40.71 10.83
N ILE A 71 -14.30 41.99 11.12
CA ILE A 71 -15.53 42.72 10.77
C ILE A 71 -15.22 43.69 9.64
N GLY A 72 -16.07 43.69 8.60
CA GLY A 72 -16.00 44.63 7.48
C GLY A 72 -15.89 43.95 6.13
N SER A 73 -15.47 44.71 5.11
CA SER A 73 -15.32 44.22 3.74
C SER A 73 -13.85 44.13 3.37
N ALA A 74 -13.40 42.96 2.93
CA ALA A 74 -12.07 42.75 2.38
C ALA A 74 -12.11 41.69 1.30
N TYR A 75 -11.33 41.88 0.24
CA TYR A 75 -11.17 40.92 -0.84
C TYR A 75 -10.18 39.81 -0.46
N GLN A 76 -9.15 40.14 0.32
CA GLN A 76 -8.06 39.23 0.68
C GLN A 76 -7.76 39.26 2.18
N LEU A 77 -7.47 38.08 2.74
CA LEU A 77 -6.91 37.90 4.08
C LEU A 77 -5.55 37.20 3.97
N GLU A 78 -4.48 37.86 4.41
CA GLU A 78 -3.15 37.28 4.51
C GLU A 78 -2.77 37.12 5.98
N ILE A 79 -2.49 35.89 6.39
CA ILE A 79 -2.01 35.56 7.73
C ILE A 79 -0.61 34.96 7.62
N ARG A 80 0.36 35.58 8.30
CA ARG A 80 1.76 35.19 8.15
C ARG A 80 2.59 35.22 9.41
N ASN A 81 3.67 34.45 9.37
CA ASN A 81 4.73 34.42 10.38
C ASN A 81 4.19 34.09 11.78
N CYS A 82 3.32 33.09 11.89
CA CYS A 82 2.70 32.72 13.16
C CYS A 82 3.27 31.42 13.68
N GLN A 83 3.82 31.43 14.91
CA GLN A 83 4.26 30.17 15.51
C GLN A 83 3.08 29.27 15.86
N SER A 84 1.99 29.85 16.35
CA SER A 84 0.79 29.11 16.73
C SER A 84 -0.44 29.96 16.45
N LEU A 85 -1.36 29.41 15.65
CA LEU A 85 -2.57 30.10 15.22
C LEU A 85 -3.76 29.14 15.25
N THR A 86 -4.81 29.55 15.95
CA THR A 86 -6.11 28.88 15.93
C THR A 86 -7.13 29.78 15.25
N ILE A 87 -7.82 29.24 14.25
CA ILE A 87 -9.03 29.86 13.70
C ILE A 87 -10.21 29.17 14.33
N GLU A 88 -10.94 29.91 15.16
CA GLU A 88 -12.15 29.45 15.80
C GLU A 88 -13.32 29.39 14.82
N SER A 89 -14.39 28.72 15.24
CA SER A 89 -15.61 28.61 14.46
C SER A 89 -16.16 29.98 14.10
N ASN A 90 -16.54 30.15 12.84
CA ASN A 90 -17.20 31.37 12.35
C ASN A 90 -16.37 32.66 12.52
N ALA A 91 -15.05 32.57 12.65
CA ALA A 91 -14.17 33.74 12.78
C ALA A 91 -14.32 34.75 11.62
N LEU A 92 -14.74 34.27 10.44
CA LEU A 92 -14.91 35.04 9.21
C LEU A 92 -16.38 35.32 8.85
N GLN A 93 -17.34 35.03 9.75
CA GLN A 93 -18.77 35.14 9.44
C GLN A 93 -19.21 36.57 9.10
N GLU A 94 -18.56 37.58 9.67
CA GLU A 94 -18.89 38.99 9.44
C GLU A 94 -18.00 39.65 8.38
N THR A 95 -17.08 38.90 7.76
CA THR A 95 -16.23 39.40 6.69
C THR A 95 -16.94 39.29 5.35
N GLN A 96 -17.21 40.43 4.71
CA GLN A 96 -17.90 40.50 3.42
C GLN A 96 -16.89 40.54 2.25
N HIS A 97 -17.30 40.02 1.10
CA HIS A 97 -16.52 40.01 -0.16
C HIS A 97 -15.17 39.28 -0.11
N LEU A 98 -14.92 38.45 0.90
CA LEU A 98 -13.67 37.72 1.02
C LEU A 98 -13.58 36.65 -0.08
N HIS A 99 -12.58 36.79 -0.94
CA HIS A 99 -12.36 35.91 -2.07
C HIS A 99 -11.07 35.11 -1.93
N LYS A 100 -10.08 35.58 -1.17
CA LYS A 100 -8.78 34.90 -1.04
C LYS A 100 -8.26 34.89 0.39
N ILE A 101 -7.83 33.73 0.86
CA ILE A 101 -7.16 33.56 2.16
C ILE A 101 -5.81 32.90 1.95
N ILE A 102 -4.76 33.53 2.46
CA ILE A 102 -3.37 33.08 2.33
C ILE A 102 -2.79 32.86 3.73
N PHE A 103 -2.35 31.63 3.98
CA PHE A 103 -1.56 31.26 5.14
C PHE A 103 -0.11 31.09 4.70
N LYS A 104 0.81 31.84 5.31
CA LYS A 104 2.22 31.80 4.95
C LYS A 104 3.11 31.68 6.18
N ASN A 105 3.98 30.67 6.22
CA ASN A 105 4.93 30.50 7.32
C ASN A 105 4.21 30.41 8.68
N VAL A 106 3.36 29.39 8.84
CA VAL A 106 2.59 29.16 10.08
C VAL A 106 2.96 27.78 10.65
N GLU A 107 3.55 27.73 11.84
CA GLU A 107 4.12 26.48 12.39
C GLU A 107 3.09 25.57 13.07
N ASN A 108 2.00 26.11 13.61
CA ASN A 108 0.96 25.30 14.24
C ASN A 108 -0.41 25.92 13.93
N LEU A 109 -0.97 25.55 12.79
CA LEU A 109 -2.32 25.97 12.39
C LEU A 109 -3.37 24.98 12.88
N VAL A 110 -4.37 25.46 13.61
CA VAL A 110 -5.59 24.71 13.96
C VAL A 110 -6.78 25.36 13.28
N LEU A 111 -7.43 24.61 12.39
CA LEU A 111 -8.69 25.01 11.76
C LEU A 111 -9.83 24.29 12.49
N SER A 112 -10.52 25.02 13.36
CA SER A 112 -11.68 24.49 14.09
C SER A 112 -12.85 24.24 13.14
N GLN A 113 -13.87 23.53 13.61
CA GLN A 113 -15.10 23.29 12.85
C GLN A 113 -15.70 24.64 12.38
N HIS A 114 -16.08 24.74 11.10
CA HIS A 114 -16.61 25.96 10.48
C HIS A 114 -15.68 27.21 10.55
N SER A 115 -14.38 27.01 10.70
CA SER A 115 -13.40 28.12 10.77
C SER A 115 -13.30 28.93 9.47
N LEU A 116 -13.34 28.26 8.31
CA LEU A 116 -13.26 28.87 6.98
C LEU A 116 -14.60 28.77 6.25
N THR A 117 -15.69 29.08 6.95
CA THR A 117 -17.04 29.15 6.38
C THR A 117 -17.43 30.61 6.16
N LEU A 118 -17.85 30.95 4.94
CA LEU A 118 -18.43 32.24 4.60
C LEU A 118 -19.95 32.13 4.50
N PRO A 119 -20.72 33.13 4.96
CA PRO A 119 -22.17 33.13 4.82
C PRO A 119 -22.62 33.17 3.36
N ASP A 120 -23.62 32.36 3.00
CA ASP A 120 -24.17 32.23 1.64
C ASP A 120 -24.67 33.57 1.03
N TYR A 121 -25.03 34.53 1.88
CA TYR A 121 -25.53 35.85 1.48
C TYR A 121 -24.43 36.92 1.32
N SER A 122 -23.21 36.66 1.77
CA SER A 122 -22.15 37.67 1.92
C SER A 122 -21.17 37.74 0.75
N SER A 123 -21.13 36.71 -0.10
CA SER A 123 -20.33 36.73 -1.33
C SER A 123 -20.77 35.62 -2.30
N SER A 124 -21.24 36.00 -3.48
CA SER A 124 -21.39 35.06 -4.61
C SER A 124 -20.04 34.63 -5.20
N THR A 125 -18.93 35.18 -4.70
CA THR A 125 -17.58 34.90 -5.16
C THR A 125 -17.02 33.67 -4.44
N PRO A 126 -16.69 32.60 -5.18
CA PRO A 126 -16.02 31.41 -4.63
C PRO A 126 -14.71 31.77 -3.92
N LEU A 127 -14.33 31.04 -2.86
CA LEU A 127 -13.13 31.33 -2.07
C LEU A 127 -11.89 30.60 -2.62
N ILE A 128 -10.74 31.27 -2.61
CA ILE A 128 -9.42 30.73 -2.91
C ILE A 128 -8.62 30.58 -1.61
N LEU A 129 -8.17 29.36 -1.33
CA LEU A 129 -7.38 29.03 -0.14
C LEU A 129 -5.96 28.65 -0.53
N SER A 130 -4.97 29.32 0.06
CA SER A 130 -3.55 29.05 -0.16
C SER A 130 -2.83 28.82 1.16
N PHE A 131 -2.15 27.67 1.28
CA PHE A 131 -1.31 27.31 2.41
C PHE A 131 0.13 27.11 1.91
N GLU A 132 1.03 28.03 2.27
CA GLU A 132 2.44 28.01 1.86
C GLU A 132 3.34 27.89 3.10
N LYS A 133 4.12 26.82 3.19
CA LYS A 133 5.01 26.57 4.34
C LYS A 133 4.24 26.57 5.66
N VAL A 134 3.16 25.81 5.70
CA VAL A 134 2.27 25.71 6.86
C VAL A 134 2.35 24.32 7.47
N LYS A 135 2.48 24.26 8.79
CA LYS A 135 2.29 23.04 9.57
C LYS A 135 0.90 23.07 10.21
N ILE A 136 -0.02 22.37 9.55
CA ILE A 136 -1.41 22.25 9.96
C ILE A 136 -1.51 21.13 10.99
N LYS A 137 -1.77 21.49 12.24
CA LYS A 137 -1.95 20.53 13.34
C LYS A 137 -3.28 19.77 13.21
N LEU A 138 -4.35 20.48 12.83
CA LEU A 138 -5.67 19.90 12.73
C LEU A 138 -6.50 20.65 11.68
N ILE A 139 -7.10 19.89 10.77
CA ILE A 139 -8.26 20.33 9.98
C ILE A 139 -9.46 19.58 10.55
N ASP A 140 -10.28 20.29 11.32
CA ASP A 140 -11.45 19.69 11.94
C ASP A 140 -12.59 19.46 10.92
N SER A 141 -13.62 18.75 11.35
CA SER A 141 -14.79 18.43 10.54
C SER A 141 -15.46 19.71 10.08
N LEU A 142 -15.79 19.82 8.79
CA LEU A 142 -16.42 21.01 8.19
C LEU A 142 -15.62 22.31 8.38
N ALA A 143 -14.32 22.24 8.64
CA ALA A 143 -13.47 23.41 8.77
C ALA A 143 -13.44 24.24 7.47
N ILE A 144 -13.33 23.57 6.32
CA ILE A 144 -13.40 24.19 4.99
C ILE A 144 -14.75 23.84 4.36
N ASN A 145 -15.66 24.81 4.37
CA ASN A 145 -17.05 24.61 3.98
C ASN A 145 -17.60 25.83 3.24
N GLY A 146 -18.36 25.60 2.18
CA GLY A 146 -18.97 26.65 1.35
C GLY A 146 -18.57 26.56 -0.12
N GLN A 147 -18.68 27.69 -0.84
CA GLN A 147 -18.26 27.80 -2.25
C GLN A 147 -16.75 28.06 -2.32
N ILE A 148 -15.99 27.02 -2.66
CA ILE A 148 -14.52 27.10 -2.79
C ILE A 148 -14.16 26.93 -4.26
N GLU A 149 -13.35 27.84 -4.78
CA GLU A 149 -12.79 27.78 -6.15
C GLU A 149 -11.54 26.92 -6.20
N GLU A 150 -10.60 27.22 -5.30
CA GLU A 150 -9.27 26.62 -5.33
C GLU A 150 -8.76 26.37 -3.92
N ILE A 151 -8.13 25.21 -3.74
CA ILE A 151 -7.36 24.89 -2.54
C ILE A 151 -5.96 24.48 -2.99
N THR A 152 -4.97 25.25 -2.55
CA THR A 152 -3.57 25.01 -2.85
C THR A 152 -2.77 24.89 -1.56
N ILE A 153 -2.10 23.74 -1.38
CA ILE A 153 -1.27 23.43 -0.23
C ILE A 153 0.14 23.10 -0.73
N VAL A 154 1.13 23.89 -0.32
CA VAL A 154 2.51 23.79 -0.84
C VAL A 154 3.52 23.82 0.31
N ASP A 155 4.54 22.96 0.23
CA ASP A 155 5.66 22.91 1.18
C ASP A 155 5.20 22.77 2.63
N SER A 156 4.17 21.96 2.87
CA SER A 156 3.40 21.97 4.11
C SER A 156 3.35 20.59 4.77
N TYR A 157 3.05 20.58 6.06
CA TYR A 157 2.87 19.36 6.85
C TYR A 157 1.48 19.34 7.46
N ILE A 158 0.72 18.26 7.29
CA ILE A 158 -0.62 18.11 7.83
C ILE A 158 -0.60 16.96 8.84
N GLU A 159 -0.80 17.28 10.12
CA GLU A 159 -0.80 16.29 11.18
C GLU A 159 -2.07 15.43 11.18
N SER A 160 -3.25 16.04 11.05
CA SER A 160 -4.52 15.33 11.10
C SER A 160 -5.62 16.01 10.28
N ILE A 161 -6.29 15.22 9.44
CA ILE A 161 -7.50 15.63 8.71
C ILE A 161 -8.69 14.79 9.22
N ARG A 162 -9.72 15.45 9.73
CA ARG A 162 -10.94 14.82 10.24
C ARG A 162 -11.95 14.49 9.11
N PRO A 163 -12.95 13.62 9.36
CA PRO A 163 -14.01 13.36 8.41
C PRO A 163 -14.75 14.64 8.04
N PHE A 164 -15.13 14.78 6.78
CA PHE A 164 -15.82 15.96 6.24
C PHE A 164 -15.04 17.28 6.43
N ALA A 165 -13.73 17.22 6.65
CA ALA A 165 -12.89 18.42 6.74
C ALA A 165 -13.08 19.36 5.54
N PHE A 166 -13.27 18.77 4.36
CA PHE A 166 -13.56 19.48 3.12
C PHE A 166 -14.98 19.16 2.66
N ASN A 167 -15.87 20.13 2.77
CA ASN A 167 -17.25 20.06 2.29
C ASN A 167 -17.54 21.23 1.35
N ILE A 168 -17.17 21.06 0.08
CA ILE A 168 -17.32 22.13 -0.92
C ILE A 168 -18.68 22.00 -1.61
N LEU A 169 -19.45 23.08 -1.63
CA LEU A 169 -20.74 23.14 -2.31
C LEU A 169 -20.53 23.00 -3.83
N LYS A 170 -21.39 22.18 -4.44
CA LYS A 170 -21.33 21.88 -5.87
C LYS A 170 -21.48 23.16 -6.69
N ASN A 171 -20.52 23.42 -7.57
CA ASN A 171 -20.64 24.05 -8.91
C ASN A 171 -19.38 24.79 -9.36
N ASN A 172 -18.44 25.13 -8.46
CA ASN A 172 -17.38 26.10 -8.80
C ASN A 172 -15.96 25.73 -8.36
N ALA A 173 -15.70 24.53 -7.83
CA ALA A 173 -14.33 24.18 -7.48
C ALA A 173 -13.52 23.84 -8.75
N LEU A 174 -12.56 24.69 -9.08
CA LEU A 174 -11.68 24.51 -10.21
C LEU A 174 -10.55 23.55 -9.85
N ARG A 175 -9.91 23.72 -8.68
CA ARG A 175 -8.64 23.04 -8.43
C ARG A 175 -8.39 22.66 -6.98
N LEU A 176 -7.92 21.43 -6.77
CA LEU A 176 -7.28 20.99 -5.54
C LEU A 176 -5.83 20.62 -5.86
N THR A 177 -4.87 21.37 -5.31
CA THR A 177 -3.44 21.15 -5.52
C THR A 177 -2.74 20.89 -4.19
N MET A 178 -1.95 19.81 -4.15
CA MET A 178 -1.02 19.50 -3.08
C MET A 178 0.36 19.26 -3.68
N ASP A 179 1.36 20.05 -3.29
CA ASP A 179 2.74 19.91 -3.78
C ASP A 179 3.74 19.96 -2.62
N ARG A 180 4.62 18.96 -2.53
CA ARG A 180 5.57 18.81 -1.42
C ARG A 180 4.88 18.84 -0.05
N VAL A 181 3.78 18.07 0.06
CA VAL A 181 2.98 17.98 1.30
C VAL A 181 3.20 16.63 1.98
N GLN A 182 3.48 16.66 3.28
CA GLN A 182 3.51 15.48 4.13
C GLN A 182 2.21 15.38 4.94
N ILE A 183 1.54 14.23 4.88
CA ILE A 183 0.26 13.99 5.57
C ILE A 183 0.49 12.87 6.58
N LYS A 184 0.40 13.20 7.87
CA LYS A 184 0.58 12.23 8.95
C LYS A 184 -0.63 11.36 9.16
N ARG A 185 -1.84 11.93 9.31
CA ARG A 185 -3.06 11.16 9.51
C ARG A 185 -4.22 11.74 8.72
N ILE A 186 -4.93 10.87 8.03
CA ILE A 186 -6.16 11.21 7.31
C ILE A 186 -7.25 10.22 7.70
N GLU A 187 -8.40 10.73 8.12
CA GLU A 187 -9.54 9.90 8.53
C GLU A 187 -10.47 9.61 7.33
N PRO A 188 -11.27 8.53 7.38
CA PRO A 188 -12.25 8.23 6.35
C PRO A 188 -13.19 9.43 6.09
N GLN A 189 -13.59 9.61 4.83
CA GLN A 189 -14.47 10.68 4.36
C GLN A 189 -13.94 12.09 4.59
N ALA A 190 -12.61 12.27 4.77
CA ALA A 190 -11.98 13.58 4.84
C ALA A 190 -12.37 14.48 3.66
N PHE A 191 -12.41 13.90 2.46
CA PHE A 191 -12.91 14.54 1.24
C PHE A 191 -14.18 13.83 0.79
N LYS A 192 -15.33 14.51 0.82
CA LYS A 192 -16.60 13.91 0.45
C LYS A 192 -17.41 14.78 -0.50
N LYS A 193 -18.01 14.14 -1.53
CA LYS A 193 -18.96 14.78 -2.46
C LYS A 193 -18.39 16.02 -3.17
N LEU A 194 -17.07 16.04 -3.33
CA LEU A 194 -16.34 17.10 -3.99
C LEU A 194 -16.56 17.02 -5.51
N VAL A 195 -16.86 18.15 -6.15
CA VAL A 195 -16.92 18.27 -7.61
C VAL A 195 -15.88 19.29 -8.01
N VAL A 196 -14.81 18.85 -8.67
CA VAL A 196 -13.65 19.68 -9.03
C VAL A 196 -13.30 19.51 -10.50
N GLU A 197 -12.69 20.52 -11.13
CA GLU A 197 -12.15 20.37 -12.47
C GLU A 197 -10.85 19.56 -12.46
N LYS A 198 -9.93 19.91 -11.56
CA LYS A 198 -8.58 19.33 -11.48
C LYS A 198 -8.21 18.94 -10.06
N ILE A 199 -7.62 17.76 -9.92
CA ILE A 199 -6.91 17.34 -8.70
C ILE A 199 -5.47 17.03 -9.08
N ASP A 200 -4.55 17.68 -8.40
CA ASP A 200 -3.13 17.53 -8.63
C ASP A 200 -2.39 17.28 -7.31
N ILE A 201 -1.86 16.07 -7.13
CA ILE A 201 -1.13 15.67 -5.94
C ILE A 201 0.28 15.25 -6.39
N GLN A 202 1.25 16.11 -6.08
CA GLN A 202 2.64 15.95 -6.52
C GLN A 202 3.62 15.98 -5.36
N ASN A 203 4.67 15.17 -5.44
CA ASN A 203 5.78 15.20 -4.47
C ASN A 203 5.33 15.03 -3.01
N CYS A 204 4.22 14.30 -2.78
CA CYS A 204 3.60 14.15 -1.46
C CYS A 204 4.02 12.86 -0.76
N GLU A 205 3.92 12.84 0.57
CA GLU A 205 4.17 11.64 1.36
C GLU A 205 3.05 11.42 2.40
N PHE A 206 2.41 10.26 2.34
CA PHE A 206 1.43 9.80 3.32
C PHE A 206 2.12 8.93 4.37
N LEU A 207 2.34 9.47 5.57
CA LEU A 207 3.13 8.83 6.62
C LEU A 207 2.37 7.73 7.37
N THR A 208 1.06 7.64 7.20
CA THR A 208 0.22 6.53 7.67
C THR A 208 -0.60 5.94 6.53
N ASN A 209 -1.30 4.84 6.83
CA ASN A 209 -2.22 4.21 5.89
C ASN A 209 -3.31 5.20 5.45
N VAL A 210 -3.72 5.07 4.19
CA VAL A 210 -4.86 5.79 3.63
C VAL A 210 -6.09 4.90 3.78
N PRO A 211 -7.03 5.24 4.68
CA PRO A 211 -8.17 4.39 4.94
C PRO A 211 -9.18 4.38 3.79
N SER A 212 -10.07 3.38 3.79
CA SER A 212 -11.18 3.31 2.85
C SER A 212 -12.04 4.57 2.89
N LYS A 213 -12.55 4.99 1.72
CA LYS A 213 -13.42 6.15 1.55
C LYS A 213 -12.78 7.47 1.98
N THR A 214 -11.45 7.59 1.96
CA THR A 214 -10.77 8.86 2.25
C THR A 214 -11.20 9.96 1.28
N PHE A 215 -11.16 9.64 -0.01
CA PHE A 215 -11.71 10.44 -1.10
C PHE A 215 -12.99 9.74 -1.57
N TYR A 216 -14.15 10.20 -1.10
CA TYR A 216 -15.41 9.52 -1.32
C TYR A 216 -16.38 10.34 -2.15
N ASP A 217 -16.92 9.72 -3.19
CA ASP A 217 -17.98 10.29 -4.01
C ASP A 217 -17.53 11.57 -4.76
N ILE A 218 -16.29 11.57 -5.25
CA ILE A 218 -15.67 12.74 -5.89
C ILE A 218 -15.86 12.70 -7.40
N GLU A 219 -16.13 13.85 -8.01
CA GLU A 219 -16.23 14.04 -9.46
C GLU A 219 -15.11 14.97 -9.93
N VAL A 220 -14.30 14.51 -10.90
CA VAL A 220 -13.17 15.26 -11.48
C VAL A 220 -13.44 15.49 -12.97
N SER A 221 -13.80 16.71 -13.34
CA SER A 221 -14.33 16.99 -14.69
C SER A 221 -13.26 17.07 -15.79
N ASP A 222 -12.00 17.37 -15.47
CA ASP A 222 -10.90 17.40 -16.44
C ASP A 222 -9.80 16.38 -16.13
N SER A 223 -9.04 16.53 -15.04
CA SER A 223 -7.88 15.67 -14.78
C SER A 223 -7.57 15.39 -13.32
N LEU A 224 -7.30 14.11 -13.02
CA LEU A 224 -6.65 13.66 -11.79
C LEU A 224 -5.21 13.25 -12.09
N LEU A 225 -4.25 13.92 -11.46
CA LEU A 225 -2.83 13.61 -11.50
C LEU A 225 -2.34 13.21 -10.10
N LEU A 226 -1.77 12.01 -10.00
CA LEU A 226 -1.00 11.55 -8.85
C LEU A 226 0.44 11.31 -9.32
N SER A 227 1.39 12.14 -8.87
CA SER A 227 2.79 11.97 -9.28
C SER A 227 3.83 12.16 -8.20
N ASN A 228 4.85 11.31 -8.20
CA ASN A 228 5.91 11.34 -7.19
C ASN A 228 5.34 11.31 -5.76
N VAL A 229 4.29 10.52 -5.55
CA VAL A 229 3.63 10.35 -4.26
C VAL A 229 4.09 9.05 -3.61
N ARG A 230 4.40 9.14 -2.32
CA ARG A 230 4.74 7.98 -1.50
C ARG A 230 3.60 7.64 -0.56
N PHE A 231 3.08 6.42 -0.69
CA PHE A 231 2.04 5.86 0.17
C PHE A 231 2.60 4.72 1.01
N LYS A 232 2.13 4.60 2.25
CA LYS A 232 2.21 3.35 3.02
C LYS A 232 1.21 2.33 2.45
N THR A 233 0.22 1.91 3.24
CA THR A 233 -0.87 1.06 2.77
C THR A 233 -2.03 1.91 2.27
N VAL A 234 -2.52 1.61 1.06
CA VAL A 234 -3.74 2.20 0.52
C VAL A 234 -4.85 1.15 0.54
N HIS A 235 -5.86 1.39 1.38
CA HIS A 235 -6.94 0.44 1.59
C HIS A 235 -7.96 0.44 0.44
N THR A 236 -8.76 -0.62 0.37
CA THR A 236 -9.83 -0.78 -0.63
C THR A 236 -10.74 0.44 -0.68
N LYS A 237 -10.99 0.94 -1.90
CA LYS A 237 -11.79 2.15 -2.17
C LYS A 237 -11.37 3.37 -1.34
N ALA A 238 -10.08 3.50 -1.00
CA ALA A 238 -9.54 4.73 -0.41
C ALA A 238 -9.84 5.93 -1.31
N PHE A 239 -9.76 5.71 -2.63
CA PHE A 239 -10.11 6.65 -3.67
C PHE A 239 -11.34 6.15 -4.43
N SER A 240 -12.48 6.81 -4.25
CA SER A 240 -13.75 6.48 -4.91
C SER A 240 -14.27 7.71 -5.66
N PHE A 241 -14.06 7.68 -6.98
CA PHE A 241 -14.41 8.75 -7.90
C PHE A 241 -15.59 8.32 -8.78
N LYS A 242 -16.66 9.10 -8.74
CA LYS A 242 -17.84 8.93 -9.61
C LYS A 242 -17.53 9.14 -11.08
N MET A 243 -16.66 10.09 -11.37
CA MET A 243 -16.26 10.44 -12.73
C MET A 243 -14.87 11.05 -12.69
N ILE A 244 -14.01 10.65 -13.63
CA ILE A 244 -12.74 11.31 -13.94
C ILE A 244 -12.65 11.45 -15.45
N SER A 245 -12.40 12.65 -15.97
CA SER A 245 -12.19 12.77 -17.42
C SER A 245 -10.86 12.14 -17.85
N LYS A 246 -9.74 12.58 -17.27
CA LYS A 246 -8.40 12.04 -17.51
C LYS A 246 -7.73 11.57 -16.22
N LEU A 247 -7.29 10.31 -16.17
CA LEU A 247 -6.57 9.72 -15.03
C LEU A 247 -5.08 9.53 -15.37
N THR A 248 -4.18 10.05 -14.53
CA THR A 248 -2.74 9.84 -14.65
C THR A 248 -2.12 9.53 -13.29
N ILE A 249 -1.45 8.37 -13.19
CA ILE A 249 -0.75 7.89 -12.00
C ILE A 249 0.69 7.58 -12.42
N ALA A 250 1.63 8.42 -12.03
CA ALA A 250 3.01 8.34 -12.53
C ALA A 250 4.09 8.51 -11.45
N ASN A 251 5.14 7.69 -11.46
CA ASN A 251 6.28 7.81 -10.54
C ASN A 251 5.91 7.68 -9.05
N ASN A 252 4.89 6.89 -8.71
CA ASN A 252 4.47 6.74 -7.31
C ASN A 252 5.08 5.49 -6.67
N TYR A 253 5.23 5.54 -5.35
CA TYR A 253 5.63 4.40 -4.53
C TYR A 253 4.48 4.04 -3.59
N PHE A 254 4.08 2.78 -3.60
CA PHE A 254 3.09 2.23 -2.68
C PHE A 254 3.73 1.09 -1.89
N GLU A 255 3.75 1.18 -0.56
CA GLU A 255 4.24 0.07 0.27
C GLU A 255 3.30 -1.14 0.19
N ALA A 256 1.99 -0.89 0.20
CA ALA A 256 0.96 -1.91 0.01
C ALA A 256 -0.32 -1.32 -0.60
N VAL A 257 -1.02 -2.12 -1.41
CA VAL A 257 -2.25 -1.73 -2.10
C VAL A 257 -3.27 -2.86 -2.05
N ASP A 258 -4.41 -2.59 -1.41
CA ASP A 258 -5.51 -3.54 -1.30
C ASP A 258 -6.32 -3.65 -2.59
N ALA A 259 -7.24 -4.61 -2.62
CA ALA A 259 -8.20 -4.82 -3.69
C ALA A 259 -8.97 -3.53 -4.03
N GLU A 260 -9.11 -3.19 -5.31
CA GLU A 260 -9.88 -2.04 -5.79
C GLU A 260 -9.65 -0.75 -4.97
N TRP A 261 -8.39 -0.48 -4.58
CA TRP A 261 -8.01 0.72 -3.83
C TRP A 261 -8.47 2.03 -4.49
N LEU A 262 -8.48 2.01 -5.83
CA LEU A 262 -9.00 3.05 -6.71
C LEU A 262 -10.23 2.54 -7.46
N GLU A 263 -11.39 3.05 -7.06
CA GLU A 263 -12.64 2.93 -7.79
C GLU A 263 -12.83 4.21 -8.61
N ALA A 264 -12.71 4.11 -9.92
CA ALA A 264 -12.73 5.28 -10.80
C ALA A 264 -13.46 4.98 -12.12
N PHE A 265 -14.39 5.84 -12.48
CA PHE A 265 -15.08 5.79 -13.78
C PHE A 265 -14.49 6.85 -14.72
N VAL A 266 -13.71 6.43 -15.72
CA VAL A 266 -12.95 7.33 -16.59
C VAL A 266 -13.63 7.59 -17.94
N LYS A 267 -13.50 8.82 -18.49
CA LYS A 267 -13.98 9.16 -19.84
C LYS A 267 -12.91 9.07 -20.93
N LYS A 268 -11.64 9.17 -20.57
CA LYS A 268 -10.48 9.07 -21.48
C LYS A 268 -9.55 7.94 -21.03
N SER A 269 -8.63 7.54 -21.91
CA SER A 269 -7.64 6.51 -21.65
C SER A 269 -6.82 6.77 -20.37
N PRO A 270 -6.90 5.89 -19.36
CA PRO A 270 -6.11 6.02 -18.14
C PRO A 270 -4.64 5.63 -18.38
N LEU A 271 -3.73 6.36 -17.72
CA LEU A 271 -2.29 6.14 -17.80
C LEU A 271 -1.71 5.84 -16.42
N LEU A 272 -1.15 4.64 -16.25
CA LEU A 272 -0.42 4.20 -15.07
C LEU A 272 1.01 3.86 -15.48
N ARG A 273 1.99 4.68 -15.09
CA ARG A 273 3.39 4.47 -15.50
C ARG A 273 4.42 4.70 -14.42
N ASP A 274 5.55 4.01 -14.51
CA ASP A 274 6.72 4.27 -13.67
C ASP A 274 6.42 4.14 -12.16
N ASN A 275 5.42 3.34 -11.77
CA ASN A 275 5.03 3.16 -10.37
C ASN A 275 5.66 1.90 -9.77
N GLN A 276 5.95 1.95 -8.48
CA GLN A 276 6.35 0.80 -7.68
C GLN A 276 5.22 0.44 -6.71
N PHE A 277 4.55 -0.67 -6.98
CA PHE A 277 3.55 -1.25 -6.10
C PHE A 277 4.20 -2.38 -5.29
N GLY A 278 4.29 -2.19 -3.98
CA GLY A 278 4.70 -3.22 -3.01
C GLY A 278 3.61 -4.28 -2.87
N ASN A 279 3.26 -4.71 -1.66
CA ASN A 279 2.26 -5.77 -1.44
C ASN A 279 0.92 -5.46 -2.13
N THR A 280 0.67 -6.08 -3.28
CA THR A 280 -0.44 -5.73 -4.18
C THR A 280 -1.44 -6.87 -4.28
N SER A 281 -2.74 -6.55 -4.29
CA SER A 281 -3.80 -7.52 -4.58
C SER A 281 -3.96 -7.80 -6.08
N GLU A 282 -4.31 -9.02 -6.47
CA GLU A 282 -4.59 -9.40 -7.87
C GLU A 282 -5.68 -8.54 -8.54
N ILE A 283 -6.64 -8.03 -7.75
CA ILE A 283 -7.74 -7.16 -8.23
C ILE A 283 -7.52 -5.67 -7.91
N ALA A 284 -6.29 -5.24 -7.64
CA ALA A 284 -5.99 -3.85 -7.28
C ALA A 284 -6.46 -2.83 -8.33
N PHE A 285 -6.39 -3.16 -9.62
CA PHE A 285 -6.71 -2.25 -10.74
C PHE A 285 -8.09 -2.48 -11.37
N LYS A 286 -8.84 -3.48 -10.90
CA LYS A 286 -10.17 -3.86 -11.42
C LYS A 286 -11.23 -2.76 -11.18
N GLY A 287 -11.00 -1.90 -10.19
CA GLY A 287 -11.86 -0.77 -9.86
C GLY A 287 -11.84 0.38 -10.88
N ILE A 288 -10.90 0.39 -11.83
CA ILE A 288 -10.86 1.36 -12.93
C ILE A 288 -11.80 0.88 -14.04
N LYS A 289 -12.83 1.67 -14.35
CA LYS A 289 -13.93 1.33 -15.27
C LYS A 289 -14.20 2.47 -16.23
N VAL A 290 -14.86 2.19 -17.35
CA VAL A 290 -15.29 3.21 -18.30
C VAL A 290 -16.55 3.89 -17.77
N HIS A 291 -16.60 5.21 -17.83
CA HIS A 291 -17.80 5.96 -17.45
C HIS A 291 -18.95 5.74 -18.44
N ARG A 292 -20.19 5.62 -17.96
CA ARG A 292 -21.38 5.35 -18.79
C ARG A 292 -21.62 6.36 -19.93
N ASP A 293 -21.20 7.62 -19.74
CA ASP A 293 -21.34 8.67 -20.76
C ASP A 293 -20.33 8.53 -21.91
N TYR A 294 -19.40 7.58 -21.84
CA TYR A 294 -18.51 7.29 -22.95
C TYR A 294 -19.32 6.67 -24.09
N GLY A 295 -19.69 7.51 -25.07
CA GLY A 295 -20.59 7.14 -26.17
C GLY A 295 -19.91 6.55 -27.41
N SER A 296 -18.61 6.23 -27.36
CA SER A 296 -17.91 5.65 -28.52
C SER A 296 -18.04 4.12 -28.53
N SER A 297 -18.14 3.54 -29.73
CA SER A 297 -18.15 2.10 -29.95
C SER A 297 -16.79 1.42 -29.69
N GLU A 298 -15.70 2.20 -29.73
CA GLU A 298 -14.36 1.68 -29.54
C GLU A 298 -13.99 1.59 -28.05
N LYS A 299 -13.40 0.47 -27.63
CA LYS A 299 -12.90 0.30 -26.27
C LYS A 299 -11.76 1.28 -25.99
N LEU A 300 -11.82 1.97 -24.84
CA LEU A 300 -10.72 2.81 -24.38
C LEU A 300 -9.47 1.96 -24.11
N GLU A 301 -8.30 2.54 -24.40
CA GLU A 301 -7.02 1.93 -24.06
C GLU A 301 -6.63 2.25 -22.60
N LEU A 302 -6.30 1.24 -21.79
CA LEU A 302 -5.64 1.42 -20.49
C LEU A 302 -4.14 1.19 -20.66
N ARG A 303 -3.32 2.22 -20.44
CA ARG A 303 -1.87 2.16 -20.60
C ARG A 303 -1.21 1.85 -19.26
N PHE A 304 -0.54 0.70 -19.18
CA PHE A 304 0.13 0.21 -17.99
C PHE A 304 1.60 -0.07 -18.31
N SER A 305 2.48 0.90 -18.06
CA SER A 305 3.87 0.85 -18.54
C SER A 305 4.95 1.07 -17.49
N ASN A 306 6.01 0.26 -17.49
CA ASN A 306 7.15 0.41 -16.59
C ASN A 306 6.77 0.42 -15.10
N ASN A 307 5.80 -0.44 -14.72
CA ASN A 307 5.39 -0.57 -13.32
C ASN A 307 6.04 -1.80 -12.70
N THR A 308 6.40 -1.71 -11.43
CA THR A 308 6.91 -2.84 -10.64
C THR A 308 5.84 -3.29 -9.65
N ILE A 309 5.60 -4.59 -9.50
CA ILE A 309 4.56 -5.16 -8.63
C ILE A 309 5.14 -6.29 -7.77
N HIS A 310 4.80 -6.30 -6.49
CA HIS A 310 5.12 -7.37 -5.55
C HIS A 310 3.84 -7.99 -4.97
N PHE A 311 3.74 -9.31 -4.94
CA PHE A 311 2.65 -10.05 -4.29
C PHE A 311 3.10 -10.52 -2.90
N PRO A 312 2.24 -10.41 -1.87
CA PRO A 312 2.60 -10.69 -0.47
C PRO A 312 2.83 -12.17 -0.15
N ARG A 313 2.35 -13.08 -1.00
CA ARG A 313 2.65 -14.51 -0.95
C ARG A 313 3.41 -14.76 -2.24
N ASP A 314 4.50 -15.52 -2.23
CA ASP A 314 5.31 -15.87 -3.43
C ASP A 314 4.53 -16.61 -4.54
N ASN A 315 3.21 -16.64 -4.43
CA ASN A 315 2.28 -17.04 -5.46
C ASN A 315 2.00 -15.86 -6.41
N VAL A 316 2.63 -15.90 -7.57
CA VAL A 316 2.36 -14.99 -8.67
C VAL A 316 0.95 -15.24 -9.20
N GLN A 317 0.08 -14.24 -9.11
CA GLN A 317 -1.27 -14.29 -9.70
C GLN A 317 -1.35 -13.33 -10.88
N PRO A 318 -2.17 -13.62 -11.90
CA PRO A 318 -2.40 -12.66 -12.99
C PRO A 318 -3.20 -11.46 -12.47
N LEU A 319 -2.80 -10.26 -12.89
CA LEU A 319 -3.52 -9.04 -12.55
C LEU A 319 -4.86 -8.99 -13.28
N GLU A 320 -5.91 -8.62 -12.56
CA GLU A 320 -7.23 -8.40 -13.14
C GLU A 320 -7.48 -6.92 -13.44
N PHE A 321 -7.89 -6.66 -14.68
CA PHE A 321 -8.33 -5.35 -15.15
C PHE A 321 -9.78 -5.42 -15.63
N SER A 322 -10.45 -4.27 -15.71
CA SER A 322 -11.80 -4.22 -16.30
C SER A 322 -11.77 -4.64 -17.78
N LYS A 323 -12.71 -5.50 -18.18
CA LYS A 323 -12.88 -6.02 -19.55
C LYS A 323 -13.38 -4.95 -20.54
N GLU A 324 -13.75 -3.78 -20.03
CA GLU A 324 -14.22 -2.62 -20.81
C GLU A 324 -13.07 -1.91 -21.54
N PHE A 325 -11.83 -2.12 -21.11
CA PHE A 325 -10.64 -1.55 -21.75
C PHE A 325 -9.96 -2.52 -22.71
N THR A 326 -9.28 -1.97 -23.70
CA THR A 326 -8.16 -2.61 -24.37
C THR A 326 -6.91 -2.36 -23.53
N LEU A 327 -6.35 -3.40 -22.95
CA LEU A 327 -5.18 -3.27 -22.07
C LEU A 327 -3.89 -3.17 -22.91
N ASN A 328 -3.03 -2.20 -22.59
CA ASN A 328 -1.70 -2.06 -23.18
C ASN A 328 -0.64 -2.13 -22.08
N VAL A 329 -0.08 -3.33 -21.88
CA VAL A 329 1.00 -3.58 -20.92
C VAL A 329 2.35 -3.47 -21.61
N LYS A 330 3.25 -2.65 -21.06
CA LYS A 330 4.64 -2.54 -21.52
C LYS A 330 5.59 -2.55 -20.32
N GLN A 331 6.61 -3.40 -20.30
CA GLN A 331 7.60 -3.43 -19.21
C GLN A 331 6.95 -3.53 -17.81
N LEU A 332 6.11 -4.55 -17.61
CA LEU A 332 5.61 -4.86 -16.28
C LEU A 332 6.63 -5.73 -15.55
N ASN A 333 7.22 -5.21 -14.48
CA ASN A 333 8.20 -5.91 -13.67
C ASN A 333 7.52 -6.55 -12.47
N MET A 334 7.63 -7.87 -12.35
CA MET A 334 7.14 -8.65 -11.22
C MET A 334 8.32 -8.90 -10.29
N ASP A 335 8.23 -8.44 -9.06
CA ASP A 335 9.29 -8.58 -8.06
C ASP A 335 9.34 -9.98 -7.43
N ASN A 336 8.29 -10.77 -7.61
CA ASN A 336 8.30 -12.19 -7.25
C ASN A 336 8.95 -13.02 -8.39
N PRO A 337 9.58 -14.17 -8.07
CA PRO A 337 10.01 -15.12 -9.09
C PRO A 337 8.82 -15.80 -9.77
N TYR A 338 8.97 -16.21 -11.03
CA TYR A 338 7.91 -16.91 -11.76
C TYR A 338 7.88 -18.41 -11.40
N PRO A 339 6.72 -18.98 -10.98
CA PRO A 339 6.63 -20.40 -10.70
C PRO A 339 6.46 -21.23 -11.98
N CYS A 340 7.42 -22.10 -12.31
CA CYS A 340 7.32 -23.00 -13.47
C CYS A 340 6.18 -24.06 -13.38
N THR A 341 5.47 -24.12 -12.26
CA THR A 341 4.24 -24.93 -12.08
C THR A 341 3.05 -24.39 -12.86
N ASP A 342 3.10 -23.11 -13.24
CA ASP A 342 2.02 -22.42 -13.96
C ASP A 342 2.13 -22.53 -15.48
N ILE A 343 2.96 -23.44 -15.97
CA ILE A 343 3.09 -23.76 -17.39
C ILE A 343 2.19 -24.95 -17.73
N ASP A 344 1.53 -24.86 -18.88
CA ASP A 344 0.83 -25.99 -19.47
C ASP A 344 1.82 -26.87 -20.25
N TYR A 345 2.08 -28.07 -19.73
CA TYR A 345 2.95 -29.06 -20.36
C TYR A 345 2.21 -29.99 -21.32
N ASN A 346 0.89 -29.90 -21.42
CA ASN A 346 0.10 -30.75 -22.32
C ASN A 346 0.06 -30.18 -23.74
N SER A 347 0.39 -28.90 -23.92
CA SER A 347 0.52 -28.27 -25.23
C SER A 347 1.89 -28.56 -25.85
N GLN A 348 1.94 -28.73 -27.18
CA GLN A 348 3.20 -28.90 -27.93
C GLN A 348 4.17 -27.73 -27.76
N ILE A 349 3.64 -26.54 -27.46
CA ILE A 349 4.40 -25.31 -27.20
C ILE A 349 4.21 -24.99 -25.71
N LEU A 350 5.31 -24.81 -24.98
CA LEU A 350 5.29 -24.39 -23.57
C LEU A 350 4.62 -23.01 -23.48
N ARG A 351 3.50 -22.93 -22.75
CA ARG A 351 2.75 -21.68 -22.57
C ARG A 351 2.30 -21.54 -21.13
N PRO A 352 2.20 -20.30 -20.60
CA PRO A 352 1.55 -20.07 -19.31
C PRO A 352 0.09 -20.53 -19.34
N LYS A 353 -0.40 -21.09 -18.23
CA LYS A 353 -1.82 -21.46 -18.04
C LYS A 353 -2.74 -20.24 -18.06
N SER A 354 -2.27 -19.11 -17.55
CA SER A 354 -3.05 -17.86 -17.53
C SER A 354 -3.03 -17.17 -18.90
N GLU A 355 -4.21 -16.80 -19.39
CA GLU A 355 -4.36 -16.02 -20.62
C GLU A 355 -3.60 -14.69 -20.57
N PHE A 356 -3.56 -14.04 -19.41
CA PHE A 356 -2.84 -12.78 -19.21
C PHE A 356 -1.35 -12.94 -19.52
N TYR A 357 -0.70 -13.92 -18.89
CA TYR A 357 0.73 -14.16 -19.09
C TYR A 357 1.05 -14.66 -20.49
N ASN A 358 0.18 -15.47 -21.08
CA ASN A 358 0.34 -15.92 -22.46
C ASN A 358 0.30 -14.73 -23.45
N HIS A 359 -0.64 -13.80 -23.28
CA HIS A 359 -0.78 -12.64 -24.14
C HIS A 359 0.39 -11.64 -23.98
N TYR A 360 0.87 -11.41 -22.75
CA TYR A 360 1.88 -10.39 -22.45
C TYR A 360 3.28 -10.95 -22.17
N GLN A 361 3.60 -12.18 -22.57
CA GLN A 361 4.88 -12.85 -22.28
C GLN A 361 6.16 -12.08 -22.66
N HIS A 362 6.08 -11.16 -23.63
CA HIS A 362 7.22 -10.31 -24.06
C HIS A 362 7.30 -8.98 -23.29
N ASN A 363 6.23 -8.61 -22.57
CA ASN A 363 6.08 -7.34 -21.88
C ASN A 363 6.07 -7.49 -20.36
N VAL A 364 5.95 -8.72 -19.84
CA VAL A 364 6.06 -9.04 -18.41
C VAL A 364 7.44 -9.61 -18.14
N TYR A 365 8.10 -9.04 -17.14
CA TYR A 365 9.43 -9.39 -16.68
C TYR A 365 9.35 -9.87 -15.25
N PHE A 366 10.13 -10.89 -14.89
CA PHE A 366 10.19 -11.41 -13.53
C PHE A 366 11.58 -11.23 -12.96
N ARG A 367 11.63 -10.95 -11.67
CA ARG A 367 12.88 -10.88 -10.91
C ARG A 367 13.56 -12.25 -10.93
N GLN A 368 14.86 -12.21 -11.17
CA GLN A 368 15.75 -13.36 -11.04
C GLN A 368 16.41 -13.32 -9.66
N ASP A 369 16.71 -14.49 -9.10
CA ASP A 369 17.47 -14.59 -7.86
C ASP A 369 18.78 -13.80 -7.99
N ALA A 370 19.10 -13.04 -6.95
CA ALA A 370 20.25 -12.15 -6.96
C ALA A 370 21.54 -12.98 -7.14
N THR A 371 22.15 -12.87 -8.31
CA THR A 371 23.53 -13.33 -8.48
C THR A 371 24.41 -12.39 -7.68
N THR A 372 25.14 -12.94 -6.70
CA THR A 372 26.10 -12.19 -5.87
C THR A 372 27.22 -11.68 -6.77
N THR A 373 27.04 -10.48 -7.31
CA THR A 373 28.10 -9.74 -7.98
C THR A 373 28.83 -8.90 -6.93
N SER A 374 30.15 -8.81 -7.08
CA SER A 374 31.07 -8.12 -6.17
C SER A 374 30.85 -6.60 -6.05
N GLN A 375 29.84 -6.05 -6.73
CA GLN A 375 29.49 -4.61 -6.74
C GLN A 375 28.08 -4.32 -6.18
N GLY A 376 27.47 -5.28 -5.49
CA GLY A 376 26.16 -5.13 -4.84
C GLY A 376 25.04 -5.88 -5.57
N THR A 377 24.02 -6.29 -4.82
CA THR A 377 22.86 -7.04 -5.33
C THR A 377 21.95 -6.13 -6.15
N ARG A 378 22.15 -6.06 -7.47
CA ARG A 378 21.14 -5.50 -8.39
C ARG A 378 20.14 -6.59 -8.76
N ALA A 379 18.85 -6.32 -8.54
CA ALA A 379 17.79 -7.18 -9.04
C ALA A 379 17.81 -7.15 -10.57
N THR A 380 18.05 -8.30 -11.20
CA THR A 380 17.99 -8.46 -12.65
C THR A 380 16.61 -8.98 -13.03
N TYR A 381 15.97 -8.34 -14.01
CA TYR A 381 14.67 -8.77 -14.54
C TYR A 381 14.86 -9.44 -15.89
N LYS A 382 14.18 -10.57 -16.11
CA LYS A 382 14.14 -11.27 -17.40
C LYS A 382 12.71 -11.34 -17.93
N PRO A 383 12.49 -11.21 -19.25
CA PRO A 383 11.16 -11.35 -19.83
C PRO A 383 10.65 -12.79 -19.65
N LEU A 384 9.33 -12.93 -19.48
CA LEU A 384 8.70 -14.21 -19.18
C LEU A 384 8.97 -15.28 -20.26
N ASN A 385 8.95 -14.90 -21.54
CA ASN A 385 9.24 -15.81 -22.64
C ASN A 385 10.62 -16.48 -22.54
N GLU A 386 11.63 -15.74 -22.07
CA GLU A 386 13.00 -16.25 -21.89
C GLU A 386 13.06 -17.24 -20.72
N ILE A 387 12.39 -16.91 -19.61
CA ILE A 387 12.30 -17.78 -18.42
C ILE A 387 11.63 -19.12 -18.77
N ILE A 388 10.53 -19.07 -19.52
CA ILE A 388 9.80 -20.28 -19.93
C ILE A 388 10.68 -21.21 -20.77
N ASN A 389 11.44 -20.63 -21.71
CA ASN A 389 12.26 -21.39 -22.64
C ASN A 389 13.53 -21.94 -21.99
N ASN A 390 14.17 -21.18 -21.10
CA ASN A 390 15.47 -21.52 -20.52
C ASN A 390 15.32 -22.26 -19.19
N ASP A 391 14.59 -21.66 -18.25
CA ASP A 391 14.58 -22.07 -16.84
C ASP A 391 13.49 -23.10 -16.54
N CYS A 392 12.34 -23.00 -17.21
CA CYS A 392 11.22 -23.93 -17.04
C CYS A 392 11.22 -25.09 -18.03
N SER A 393 12.24 -25.22 -18.87
CA SER A 393 12.41 -26.41 -19.69
C SER A 393 12.51 -27.63 -18.77
N LYS A 394 11.68 -28.65 -19.00
CA LYS A 394 11.82 -29.92 -18.27
C LYS A 394 13.25 -30.40 -18.52
N HIS A 395 14.12 -30.27 -17.52
CA HIS A 395 15.31 -31.10 -17.43
C HIS A 395 14.79 -32.52 -17.35
N SER A 396 14.76 -33.14 -18.53
CA SER A 396 14.00 -34.34 -18.75
C SER A 396 14.52 -35.38 -17.78
N TYR A 397 13.71 -35.76 -16.78
CA TYR A 397 14.05 -36.87 -15.89
C TYR A 397 14.34 -38.13 -16.70
N TRP A 398 13.84 -38.19 -17.95
CA TRP A 398 14.27 -39.14 -18.97
C TRP A 398 15.77 -39.21 -19.21
N ILE A 399 16.53 -38.11 -19.14
CA ILE A 399 17.99 -38.15 -19.26
C ILE A 399 18.57 -38.97 -18.10
N TYR A 400 18.11 -38.75 -16.86
CA TYR A 400 18.54 -39.54 -15.71
C TYR A 400 18.08 -41.01 -15.79
N ILE A 401 16.86 -41.28 -16.28
CA ILE A 401 16.39 -42.64 -16.53
C ILE A 401 17.24 -43.32 -17.61
N ILE A 402 17.51 -42.65 -18.74
CA ILE A 402 18.32 -43.18 -19.85
C ILE A 402 19.75 -43.45 -19.37
N ILE A 403 20.37 -42.50 -18.64
CA ILE A 403 21.69 -42.69 -18.04
C ILE A 403 21.65 -43.89 -17.07
N GLY A 404 20.62 -43.99 -16.23
CA GLY A 404 20.44 -45.12 -15.31
C GLY A 404 20.33 -46.47 -16.03
N VAL A 405 19.56 -46.55 -17.11
CA VAL A 405 19.41 -47.76 -17.94
C VAL A 405 20.72 -48.10 -18.65
N VAL A 406 21.43 -47.11 -19.20
CA VAL A 406 22.74 -47.32 -19.86
C VAL A 406 23.78 -47.84 -18.86
N VAL A 407 23.83 -47.28 -17.66
CA VAL A 407 24.73 -47.74 -16.58
C VAL A 407 24.38 -49.18 -16.16
N LEU A 408 23.09 -49.50 -16.04
CA LEU A 408 22.64 -50.87 -15.71
C LEU A 408 23.05 -51.88 -16.80
N LEU A 409 22.90 -51.53 -18.08
CA LEU A 409 23.29 -52.38 -19.20
C LEU A 409 24.81 -52.64 -19.22
N ILE A 410 25.62 -51.62 -18.95
CA ILE A 410 27.08 -51.76 -18.83
C ILE A 410 27.43 -52.70 -17.68
N LEU A 411 26.76 -52.57 -16.53
CA LEU A 411 26.95 -53.46 -15.38
C LEU A 411 26.61 -54.93 -15.70
N ILE A 412 25.50 -55.18 -16.38
CA ILE A 412 25.09 -56.53 -16.80
C ILE A 412 26.11 -57.12 -17.78
N ALA A 413 26.56 -56.33 -18.77
CA ALA A 413 27.59 -56.78 -19.71
C ALA A 413 28.89 -57.15 -18.99
N LEU A 414 29.30 -56.37 -17.99
CA LEU A 414 30.49 -56.64 -17.17
C LEU A 414 30.34 -57.93 -16.37
N ILE A 415 29.17 -58.17 -15.77
CA ILE A 415 28.86 -59.43 -15.05
C ILE A 415 28.91 -60.63 -16.01
N VAL A 416 28.34 -60.51 -17.21
CA VAL A 416 28.36 -61.58 -18.22
C VAL A 416 29.80 -61.87 -18.67
N VAL A 417 30.61 -60.84 -18.93
CA VAL A 417 32.03 -61.01 -19.29
C VAL A 417 32.79 -61.72 -18.17
N ILE A 418 32.60 -61.32 -16.91
CA ILE A 418 33.21 -61.97 -15.74
C ILE A 418 32.75 -63.43 -15.64
N ALA A 419 31.46 -63.70 -15.79
CA ALA A 419 30.90 -65.05 -15.72
C ALA A 419 31.45 -65.95 -16.85
N CYS A 420 31.51 -65.44 -18.09
CA CYS A 420 32.12 -66.11 -19.23
C CYS A 420 33.61 -66.37 -18.99
N TRP A 421 34.34 -65.42 -18.40
CA TRP A 421 35.76 -65.57 -18.09
C TRP A 421 35.99 -66.64 -17.01
N LEU A 422 35.18 -66.67 -15.95
CA LEU A 422 35.21 -67.70 -14.91
C LEU A 422 34.84 -69.08 -15.47
N ALA A 423 33.85 -69.16 -16.35
CA ALA A 423 33.45 -70.41 -17.02
C ALA A 423 34.57 -70.92 -17.95
N ALA A 424 35.21 -70.03 -18.72
CA ALA A 424 36.35 -70.38 -19.56
C ALA A 424 37.55 -70.86 -18.73
N LYS A 425 37.83 -70.22 -17.59
CA LYS A 425 38.86 -70.64 -16.63
C LYS A 425 38.56 -72.04 -16.07
N LYS A 426 37.31 -72.32 -15.66
CA LYS A 426 36.87 -73.66 -15.22
C LYS A 426 36.99 -74.71 -16.33
N ARG A 427 36.64 -74.39 -17.58
CA ARG A 427 36.81 -75.31 -18.71
C ARG A 427 38.28 -75.60 -19.02
N LYS A 428 39.16 -74.60 -18.92
CA LYS A 428 40.61 -74.80 -19.05
C LYS A 428 41.21 -75.64 -17.91
N ALA A 429 40.64 -75.56 -16.70
CA ALA A 429 41.01 -76.43 -15.58
C ALA A 429 40.53 -77.88 -15.76
N LYS A 430 39.32 -78.10 -16.29
CA LYS A 430 38.78 -79.44 -16.57
C LYS A 430 39.45 -80.15 -17.77
N ARG A 431 39.99 -79.41 -18.74
CA ARG A 431 40.75 -79.99 -19.89
C ARG A 431 42.17 -80.45 -19.55
N LYS A 432 42.60 -80.39 -18.29
CA LYS A 432 43.90 -80.91 -17.81
C LYS A 432 43.80 -82.24 -17.03
N MET A 433 42.63 -82.88 -16.98
CA MET A 433 42.45 -84.21 -16.39
C MET A 433 41.69 -85.11 -17.36
N ASP A 434 42.35 -85.50 -18.45
CA ASP A 434 42.06 -86.73 -19.20
C ASP A 434 43.41 -87.41 -19.43
N ILE A 435 43.92 -88.07 -18.39
CA ILE A 435 45.03 -89.03 -18.47
C ILE A 435 44.44 -90.41 -18.20
N ILE A 436 44.56 -91.23 -19.23
CA ILE A 436 44.19 -92.64 -19.37
C ILE A 436 44.56 -93.46 -18.12
N GLN A 437 43.60 -94.22 -17.57
CA GLN A 437 43.89 -95.35 -16.68
C GLN A 437 43.48 -96.67 -17.36
N PRO A 438 44.35 -97.70 -17.35
CA PRO A 438 44.07 -99.00 -17.94
C PRO A 438 43.28 -99.93 -16.98
N GLU A 439 42.50 -100.83 -17.56
CA GLU A 439 41.80 -101.94 -16.89
C GLU A 439 42.77 -102.90 -16.17
N PRO A 440 42.30 -103.55 -15.09
CA PRO A 440 42.72 -104.93 -14.82
C PRO A 440 41.52 -105.87 -14.60
N ARG A 441 41.62 -107.06 -15.20
CA ARG A 441 40.69 -108.17 -15.03
C ARG A 441 40.99 -108.96 -13.74
N THR A 442 39.90 -109.36 -13.08
CA THR A 442 39.61 -110.63 -12.37
C THR A 442 40.55 -111.15 -11.27
N TYR A 443 39.99 -111.39 -10.07
CA TYR A 443 39.96 -112.72 -9.42
C TYR A 443 38.69 -112.84 -8.54
N LYS A 444 38.08 -114.03 -8.58
CA LYS A 444 36.99 -114.50 -7.72
C LYS A 444 37.54 -114.88 -6.33
N GLU A 445 36.77 -114.67 -5.26
CA GLU A 445 36.13 -115.73 -4.44
C GLU A 445 35.65 -115.26 -3.05
N THR A 446 34.44 -115.71 -2.71
CA THR A 446 33.88 -116.11 -1.40
C THR A 446 33.84 -115.17 -0.19
N GLN A 447 32.60 -114.77 0.15
CA GLN A 447 31.84 -115.13 1.36
C GLN A 447 32.48 -114.83 2.75
N ILE A 448 31.80 -114.03 3.58
CA ILE A 448 31.16 -114.43 4.86
C ILE A 448 30.57 -113.21 5.58
N VAL A 449 29.41 -113.47 6.17
CA VAL A 449 28.52 -112.73 7.06
C VAL A 449 29.24 -112.05 8.24
N TYR A 450 28.80 -110.84 8.64
CA TYR A 450 28.56 -110.52 10.05
C TYR A 450 27.53 -109.39 10.21
N GLN A 451 26.42 -109.71 10.87
CA GLN A 451 25.50 -108.76 11.50
C GLN A 451 26.24 -107.95 12.57
N ILE A 452 25.85 -106.70 12.81
CA ILE A 452 25.45 -106.23 14.15
C ILE A 452 24.69 -104.91 13.99
N GLU A 453 23.55 -104.90 14.65
CA GLU A 453 22.63 -103.80 14.89
C GLU A 453 23.31 -102.64 15.64
N ASN A 454 22.87 -101.41 15.43
CA ASN A 454 22.08 -100.69 16.45
C ASN A 454 21.76 -99.26 16.04
N ALA A 455 20.48 -98.92 16.27
CA ALA A 455 19.92 -97.65 16.75
C ALA A 455 20.39 -96.35 16.07
N GLY A 456 19.54 -95.50 15.53
CA GLY A 456 18.15 -95.24 15.89
C GLY A 456 17.91 -93.72 15.85
N LEU A 457 16.63 -93.38 15.87
CA LEU A 457 16.00 -92.06 15.98
C LEU A 457 15.92 -91.21 14.69
N LEU A 458 14.76 -91.11 14.03
CA LEU A 458 13.48 -90.47 14.42
C LEU A 458 13.50 -88.93 14.41
N LYS A 459 12.90 -88.36 13.36
CA LYS A 459 11.63 -87.57 13.36
C LYS A 459 11.56 -86.84 12.01
N THR A 460 10.77 -87.28 11.02
CA THR A 460 9.34 -87.00 10.76
C THR A 460 8.94 -85.53 10.82
N ASP A 461 8.42 -85.10 9.68
CA ASP A 461 7.73 -83.86 9.36
C ASP A 461 6.51 -83.56 10.24
N PHE A 462 6.26 -82.27 10.45
CA PHE A 462 4.96 -81.61 10.36
C PHE A 462 5.18 -80.18 9.85
#